data_AF-A0A3Q3X7Y5-F1
#
_entry.id   AF-A0A3Q3X7Y5-F1
#
_cell.length_a   1.000
_cell.length_b   1.000
_cell.length_c   1.000
_cell.angle_alpha   90.00
_cell.angle_beta   90.00
_cell.angle_gamma   90.00
#
_symmetry.space_group_name_H-M   'P 1'
#
loop_
_entity.id
_entity.type
_entity.pdbx_description
1 polymer ?
#
loop_
_entity_poly.entity_id
_entity_poly.type
_entity_poly.pdbx_seq_one_letter_code
_entity_poly.pdbx_strand_id
1 'polypeptide(L)'
;MFLCVILLCFPLFYLLLLFCKALQSPCDVDQTPILWKTEKDSVTIDCRHRKSADYSKMYWFRQLPGEAMRLIVYTSLGINNHDFGNFSKEKFSATKPDAESGTFTVKNLVLGDKGLYFCAVSEHGDTNTCES
;
A
#
# COMPACT_ATOMS: atom_id res chain seq x y z
N MET A 1 20.58 -2.57 43.55
CA MET A 1 20.09 -1.25 43.08
C MET A 1 19.75 -1.21 41.58
N PHE A 2 20.35 -2.03 40.72
CA PHE A 2 20.01 -2.06 39.28
C PHE A 2 18.69 -2.78 38.93
N LEU A 3 18.27 -3.81 39.69
CA LEU A 3 17.01 -4.53 39.44
C LEU A 3 15.72 -3.72 39.73
N CYS A 4 15.78 -2.78 40.67
CA CYS A 4 14.61 -1.96 41.06
C CYS A 4 14.26 -0.90 39.99
N VAL A 5 15.25 -0.39 39.26
CA VAL A 5 15.06 0.60 38.19
C VAL A 5 14.36 -0.02 36.97
N ILE A 6 14.66 -1.28 36.65
CA ILE A 6 14.01 -1.98 35.53
C ILE A 6 12.52 -2.23 35.84
N LEU A 7 12.18 -2.65 37.06
CA LEU A 7 10.79 -2.88 37.51
C LEU A 7 9.93 -1.62 37.59
N LEU A 8 10.52 -0.44 37.77
CA LEU A 8 9.81 0.85 37.74
C LEU A 8 9.72 1.47 36.32
N CYS A 9 10.60 1.06 35.40
CA CYS A 9 10.50 1.40 33.98
C CYS A 9 9.54 0.48 33.21
N PHE A 10 9.33 -0.77 33.66
CA PHE A 10 8.36 -1.70 33.07
C PHE A 10 6.92 -1.20 33.03
N PRO A 11 6.33 -0.64 34.11
CA PRO A 11 4.97 -0.14 34.06
C PRO A 11 4.87 1.06 33.13
N LEU A 12 5.86 1.95 33.11
CA LEU A 12 5.87 3.10 32.20
C LEU A 12 6.02 2.68 30.73
N PHE A 13 6.88 1.69 30.45
CA PHE A 13 7.07 1.11 29.12
C PHE A 13 5.82 0.34 28.67
N TYR A 14 5.20 -0.43 29.56
CA TYR A 14 3.94 -1.14 29.29
C TYR A 14 2.79 -0.16 29.08
N LEU A 15 2.72 0.93 29.87
CA LEU A 15 1.78 2.02 29.66
C LEU A 15 2.03 2.69 28.31
N LEU A 16 3.28 3.00 27.96
CA LEU A 16 3.66 3.58 26.66
C LEU A 16 3.26 2.69 25.49
N LEU A 17 3.44 1.36 25.61
CA LEU A 17 2.99 0.39 24.61
C LEU A 17 1.45 0.34 24.49
N LEU A 18 0.72 0.43 25.61
CA LEU A 18 -0.75 0.50 25.62
C LEU A 18 -1.26 1.81 25.02
N PHE A 19 -0.62 2.94 25.35
CA PHE A 19 -0.92 4.26 24.77
C PHE A 19 -0.64 4.28 23.26
N CYS A 20 0.45 3.64 22.80
CA CYS A 20 0.76 3.54 21.37
C CYS A 20 -0.33 2.78 20.60
N LYS A 21 -0.90 1.70 21.18
CA LYS A 21 -2.03 0.98 20.59
C LYS A 21 -3.32 1.82 20.57
N ALA A 22 -3.55 2.66 21.58
CA ALA A 22 -4.75 3.49 21.70
C ALA A 22 -4.75 4.73 20.78
N LEU A 23 -3.56 5.18 20.35
CA LEU A 23 -3.38 6.32 19.42
C LEU A 23 -3.51 5.93 17.94
N GLN A 24 -3.45 4.64 17.61
CA GLN A 24 -3.55 4.18 16.24
C GLN A 24 -5.02 4.19 15.80
N SER A 25 -5.47 5.30 15.23
CA SER A 25 -6.70 5.31 14.43
C SER A 25 -6.59 4.20 13.38
N PRO A 26 -7.63 3.37 13.15
CA PRO A 26 -7.58 2.37 12.10
C PRO A 26 -7.33 3.08 10.77
N CYS A 27 -6.19 2.81 10.14
CA CYS A 27 -5.95 3.29 8.79
C CYS A 27 -7.00 2.67 7.88
N ASP A 28 -7.66 3.51 7.09
CA ASP A 28 -8.67 3.03 6.13
C ASP A 28 -8.06 2.14 5.05
N VAL A 29 -6.75 2.23 4.84
CA VAL A 29 -5.98 1.45 3.87
C VAL A 29 -4.80 0.78 4.58
N ASP A 30 -4.72 -0.54 4.46
CA ASP A 30 -3.66 -1.39 4.98
C ASP A 30 -2.85 -1.95 3.80
N GLN A 31 -1.52 -1.96 3.92
CA GLN A 31 -0.63 -2.46 2.88
C GLN A 31 0.55 -3.20 3.47
N THR A 32 1.17 -4.10 2.70
CA THR A 32 2.41 -4.76 3.12
C THR A 32 3.49 -3.71 3.44
N PRO A 33 3.98 -3.62 4.69
CA PRO A 33 4.71 -2.43 5.14
C PRO A 33 6.15 -2.36 4.64
N ILE A 34 6.93 -3.44 4.80
CA ILE A 34 8.35 -3.49 4.44
C ILE A 34 8.64 -4.85 3.82
N LEU A 35 9.28 -4.85 2.65
CA LEU A 35 9.66 -6.04 1.91
C LEU A 35 11.14 -5.98 1.54
N TRP A 36 11.89 -6.99 1.97
CA TRP A 36 13.29 -7.20 1.60
C TRP A 36 13.38 -8.47 0.76
N LYS A 37 13.88 -8.34 -0.46
CA LYS A 37 14.02 -9.44 -1.43
C LYS A 37 15.34 -9.30 -2.17
N THR A 38 15.78 -10.41 -2.77
CA THR A 38 17.02 -10.43 -3.56
C THR A 38 16.73 -10.10 -5.02
N GLU A 39 17.76 -9.72 -5.78
CA GLU A 39 17.60 -9.51 -7.22
C GLU A 39 17.11 -10.78 -7.90
N LYS A 40 16.40 -10.61 -9.03
CA LYS A 40 15.72 -11.68 -9.80
C LYS A 40 14.49 -12.28 -9.12
N ASP A 41 14.27 -12.06 -7.82
CA ASP A 41 13.00 -12.41 -7.19
C ASP A 41 11.86 -11.55 -7.74
N SER A 42 10.63 -11.97 -7.48
CA SER A 42 9.44 -11.13 -7.61
C SER A 42 8.86 -10.83 -6.24
N VAL A 43 8.38 -9.60 -6.05
CA VAL A 43 7.77 -9.16 -4.80
C VAL A 43 6.34 -8.72 -5.06
N THR A 44 5.41 -9.20 -4.24
CA THR A 44 4.00 -8.80 -4.27
C THR A 44 3.69 -7.98 -3.03
N ILE A 45 3.04 -6.85 -3.25
CA ILE A 45 2.51 -5.94 -2.23
C ILE A 45 1.00 -6.13 -2.23
N ASP A 46 0.47 -6.49 -1.07
CA ASP A 46 -0.97 -6.58 -0.83
C ASP A 46 -1.47 -5.24 -0.32
N CYS A 47 -2.64 -4.82 -0.78
CA CYS A 47 -3.35 -3.66 -0.28
C CYS A 47 -4.81 -4.01 -0.01
N ARG A 48 -5.34 -3.56 1.12
CA ARG A 48 -6.72 -3.75 1.54
C ARG A 48 -7.27 -2.47 2.16
N HIS A 49 -8.51 -2.11 1.87
CA HIS A 49 -9.18 -0.99 2.54
C HIS A 49 -10.41 -1.41 3.34
N ARG A 50 -10.88 -0.50 4.20
CA ARG A 50 -12.09 -0.66 5.04
C ARG A 50 -13.23 0.30 4.67
N LYS A 51 -13.09 0.99 3.53
CA LYS A 51 -14.14 1.83 2.91
C LYS A 51 -15.26 1.00 2.28
N SER A 52 -16.34 1.66 1.84
CA SER A 52 -17.46 1.02 1.13
C SER A 52 -17.02 0.39 -0.19
N ALA A 53 -17.87 -0.50 -0.74
CA ALA A 53 -17.65 -1.14 -2.03
C ALA A 53 -17.59 -0.16 -3.22
N ASP A 54 -18.04 1.09 -3.02
CA ASP A 54 -17.95 2.15 -4.04
C ASP A 54 -16.50 2.51 -4.36
N TYR A 55 -15.56 2.23 -3.44
CA TYR A 55 -14.11 2.38 -3.61
C TYR A 55 -13.51 1.30 -4.52
N SER A 56 -14.11 1.13 -5.70
CA SER A 56 -13.78 0.07 -6.64
C SER A 56 -12.57 0.38 -7.54
N LYS A 57 -11.86 1.49 -7.30
CA LYS A 57 -10.61 1.85 -7.97
C LYS A 57 -9.43 1.79 -7.00
N MET A 58 -8.30 1.23 -7.44
CA MET A 58 -7.05 1.18 -6.68
C MET A 58 -5.87 1.67 -7.52
N TYR A 59 -5.00 2.48 -6.94
CA TYR A 59 -3.89 3.13 -7.60
C TYR A 59 -2.59 2.65 -6.98
N TRP A 60 -1.59 2.39 -7.82
CA TRP A 60 -0.27 1.94 -7.40
C TRP A 60 0.78 2.95 -7.83
N PHE A 61 1.47 3.53 -6.85
CA PHE A 61 2.51 4.52 -7.05
C PHE A 61 3.88 3.97 -6.69
N ARG A 62 4.92 4.54 -7.30
CA ARG A 62 6.32 4.34 -6.91
C ARG A 62 7.02 5.67 -6.73
N GLN A 63 7.89 5.72 -5.73
CA GLN A 63 8.83 6.80 -5.51
C GLN A 63 10.23 6.19 -5.30
N LEU A 64 11.12 6.41 -6.27
CA LEU A 64 12.53 6.06 -6.14
C LEU A 64 13.29 7.17 -5.40
N PRO A 65 14.44 6.86 -4.76
CA PRO A 65 15.27 7.86 -4.11
C PRO A 65 15.63 9.01 -5.06
N GLY A 66 15.30 10.25 -4.68
CA GLY A 66 15.57 11.45 -5.48
C GLY A 66 14.58 11.70 -6.63
N GLU A 67 13.58 10.85 -6.82
CA GLU A 67 12.54 11.03 -7.84
C GLU A 67 11.20 11.48 -7.24
N ALA A 68 10.40 12.18 -8.05
CA ALA A 68 9.01 12.44 -7.72
C ALA A 68 8.19 11.14 -7.75
N MET A 69 7.11 11.10 -6.97
CA MET A 69 6.15 10.00 -7.00
C MET A 69 5.50 9.90 -8.39
N ARG A 70 5.36 8.68 -8.91
CA ARG A 70 4.73 8.39 -10.21
C ARG A 70 3.68 7.30 -10.08
N LEU A 71 2.53 7.50 -10.73
CA LEU A 71 1.51 6.47 -10.90
C LEU A 71 2.03 5.41 -11.87
N ILE A 72 2.03 4.14 -11.45
CA ILE A 72 2.37 3.00 -12.30
C ILE A 72 1.13 2.50 -13.03
N VAL A 73 0.06 2.27 -12.27
CA VAL A 73 -1.19 1.69 -12.78
C VAL A 73 -2.33 2.05 -11.86
N TYR A 74 -3.53 2.21 -12.43
CA TYR A 74 -4.77 2.13 -11.68
C TYR A 74 -5.58 0.92 -12.13
N THR A 75 -6.20 0.23 -11.18
CA THR A 75 -7.04 -0.94 -11.40
C THR A 75 -8.47 -0.59 -11.02
N SER A 76 -9.44 -1.16 -11.75
CA SER A 76 -10.86 -1.04 -11.44
C SER A 76 -11.46 -2.43 -11.35
N LEU A 77 -12.41 -2.62 -10.45
CA LEU A 77 -13.11 -3.90 -10.30
C LEU A 77 -13.74 -4.34 -11.63
N GLY A 78 -13.56 -5.61 -11.99
CA GLY A 78 -14.09 -6.19 -13.23
C GLY A 78 -13.28 -5.91 -14.51
N ILE A 79 -12.22 -5.09 -14.43
CA ILE A 79 -11.28 -4.88 -15.54
C ILE A 79 -10.05 -5.74 -15.31
N ASN A 80 -9.68 -6.59 -16.28
CA ASN A 80 -8.49 -7.45 -16.17
C ASN A 80 -7.26 -6.91 -16.94
N ASN A 81 -7.48 -6.06 -17.95
CA ASN A 81 -6.40 -5.46 -18.74
C ASN A 81 -6.23 -3.99 -18.35
N HIS A 82 -5.29 -3.74 -17.44
CA HIS A 82 -5.02 -2.40 -16.92
C HIS A 82 -4.02 -1.64 -17.81
N ASP A 83 -4.10 -0.32 -17.79
CA ASP A 83 -3.13 0.56 -18.44
C ASP A 83 -2.00 0.93 -17.46
N PHE A 84 -0.77 0.61 -17.86
CA PHE A 84 0.45 0.90 -17.09
C PHE A 84 1.17 2.15 -17.63
N GLY A 85 0.57 2.85 -18.61
CA GLY A 85 1.19 3.98 -19.29
C GLY A 85 2.55 3.60 -19.87
N ASN A 86 3.60 4.30 -19.44
CA ASN A 86 4.98 4.07 -19.89
C ASN A 86 5.69 2.92 -19.15
N PHE A 87 5.04 2.29 -18.17
CA PHE A 87 5.62 1.18 -17.43
C PHE A 87 5.37 -0.15 -18.15
N SER A 88 6.35 -1.05 -18.11
CA SER A 88 6.26 -2.36 -18.76
C SER A 88 5.31 -3.30 -18.01
N LYS A 89 4.36 -3.89 -18.73
CA LYS A 89 3.48 -4.99 -18.25
C LYS A 89 4.24 -6.30 -18.00
N GLU A 90 5.47 -6.42 -18.53
CA GLU A 90 6.36 -7.54 -18.23
C GLU A 90 7.04 -7.34 -16.86
N LYS A 91 7.29 -6.08 -16.47
CA LYS A 91 7.93 -5.73 -15.20
C LYS A 91 6.94 -5.66 -14.04
N PHE A 92 5.74 -5.17 -14.29
CA PHE A 92 4.72 -4.94 -13.28
C PHE A 92 3.43 -5.68 -13.59
N SER A 93 2.75 -6.17 -12.56
CA SER A 93 1.38 -6.66 -12.67
C SER A 93 0.55 -6.20 -11.48
N ALA A 94 -0.75 -6.02 -11.70
CA ALA A 94 -1.68 -5.62 -10.66
C ALA A 94 -2.96 -6.43 -10.78
N THR A 95 -3.62 -6.70 -9.66
CA THR A 95 -4.93 -7.36 -9.63
C THR A 95 -5.88 -6.58 -8.73
N LYS A 96 -7.18 -6.71 -9.03
CA LYS A 96 -8.27 -6.18 -8.21
C LYS A 96 -9.43 -7.18 -8.18
N PRO A 97 -9.35 -8.21 -7.32
CA PRO A 97 -10.34 -9.29 -7.30
C PRO A 97 -11.69 -8.84 -6.74
N ASP A 98 -11.67 -7.89 -5.80
CA ASP A 98 -12.86 -7.32 -5.16
C ASP A 98 -12.67 -5.81 -4.93
N ALA A 99 -13.69 -5.16 -4.36
CA ALA A 99 -13.64 -3.73 -4.09
C ALA A 99 -12.55 -3.41 -3.05
N GLU A 100 -12.46 -4.21 -1.98
CA GLU A 100 -11.65 -3.92 -0.81
C GLU A 100 -10.16 -4.21 -1.01
N SER A 101 -9.80 -5.15 -1.88
CA SER A 101 -8.44 -5.67 -1.99
C SER A 101 -7.85 -5.55 -3.40
N GLY A 102 -6.52 -5.57 -3.43
CA GLY A 102 -5.75 -5.64 -4.66
C GLY A 102 -4.30 -6.00 -4.36
N THR A 103 -3.61 -6.46 -5.39
CA THR A 103 -2.19 -6.81 -5.29
C THR A 103 -1.41 -6.14 -6.39
N PHE A 104 -0.15 -5.85 -6.12
CA PHE A 104 0.80 -5.31 -7.08
C PHE A 104 2.12 -6.04 -6.98
N THR A 105 2.61 -6.53 -8.11
CA THR A 105 3.84 -7.31 -8.18
C THR A 105 4.88 -6.59 -9.01
N VAL A 106 6.08 -6.43 -8.44
CA VAL A 106 7.30 -6.07 -9.18
C VAL A 106 8.06 -7.36 -9.47
N LYS A 107 8.21 -7.69 -10.75
CA LYS A 107 8.84 -8.93 -11.21
C LYS A 107 10.33 -8.73 -11.45
N ASN A 108 11.13 -9.79 -11.33
CA ASN A 108 12.55 -9.80 -11.68
C ASN A 108 13.31 -8.58 -11.14
N LEU A 109 13.37 -8.46 -9.80
CA LEU A 109 13.93 -7.30 -9.10
C LEU A 109 15.36 -6.99 -9.55
N VAL A 110 15.64 -5.70 -9.68
CA VAL A 110 16.98 -5.12 -9.87
C VAL A 110 17.23 -4.03 -8.83
N LEU A 111 18.48 -3.65 -8.60
CA LEU A 111 18.82 -2.55 -7.67
C LEU A 111 18.02 -1.25 -7.91
N GLY A 112 17.70 -0.95 -9.17
CA GLY A 112 16.91 0.23 -9.55
C GLY A 112 15.44 0.19 -9.12
N ASP A 113 14.93 -0.94 -8.64
CA ASP A 113 13.55 -1.04 -8.12
C ASP A 113 13.45 -0.66 -6.64
N LYS A 114 14.58 -0.47 -5.95
CA LYS A 114 14.61 -0.09 -4.55
C LYS A 114 13.98 1.29 -4.37
N GLY A 115 12.84 1.32 -3.69
CA GLY A 115 12.11 2.56 -3.42
C GLY A 115 10.86 2.31 -2.61
N LEU A 116 10.03 3.33 -2.52
CA LEU A 116 8.75 3.27 -1.85
C LEU A 116 7.66 2.97 -2.88
N TYR A 117 6.73 2.11 -2.49
CA TYR A 117 5.55 1.76 -3.28
C TYR A 117 4.32 2.00 -2.40
N PHE A 118 3.29 2.61 -2.97
CA PHE A 118 2.10 3.01 -2.24
C PHE A 118 0.85 2.58 -2.97
N CYS A 119 -0.14 2.07 -2.24
CA CYS A 119 -1.51 1.98 -2.74
C CYS A 119 -2.37 3.16 -2.27
N ALA A 120 -3.32 3.54 -3.11
CA ALA A 120 -4.43 4.43 -2.76
C ALA A 120 -5.73 3.91 -3.38
N VAL A 121 -6.88 4.32 -2.86
CA VAL A 121 -8.20 3.86 -3.33
C VAL A 121 -9.12 5.04 -3.54
N SER A 122 -10.04 4.95 -4.50
CA SER A 122 -11.06 5.98 -4.73
C SER A 122 -12.39 5.38 -5.13
N GLU A 123 -13.44 6.17 -4.92
CA GLU A 123 -14.79 5.86 -5.38
C GLU A 123 -14.90 5.81 -6.91
N HIS A 124 -15.82 5.01 -7.41
CA HIS A 124 -16.30 5.09 -8.78
C HIS A 124 -17.26 6.28 -8.90
N GLY A 125 -16.75 7.44 -9.28
CA GLY A 125 -17.62 8.53 -9.68
C GLY A 125 -18.30 8.21 -11.00
N ASP A 126 -19.62 7.98 -10.97
CA ASP A 126 -20.45 8.15 -12.16
C ASP A 126 -20.41 9.63 -12.52
N THR A 127 -19.81 10.00 -13.64
CA THR A 127 -20.09 11.31 -14.25
C THR A 127 -21.52 11.31 -14.78
N ASN A 128 -22.50 11.44 -13.88
CA ASN A 128 -23.79 11.98 -14.25
C ASN A 128 -23.62 13.50 -14.35
N THR A 129 -23.31 13.94 -15.56
CA THR A 129 -23.73 15.19 -16.22
C THR A 129 -23.82 16.46 -15.36
N CYS A 130 -23.05 17.46 -15.78
CA CYS A 130 -23.15 18.88 -15.42
C CYS A 130 -24.59 19.32 -15.08
N GLU A 131 -24.82 19.72 -13.84
CA GLU A 131 -26.00 20.51 -13.49
C GLU A 131 -25.89 21.87 -14.19
N SER A 132 -26.86 22.15 -15.06
CA SER A 132 -27.11 23.44 -15.69
C SER A 132 -28.16 24.18 -14.87
#